data_AF-A0A916I4E2-F1
#
_entry.id   AF-A0A916I4E2-F1
#
_cell.length_a   1.000
_cell.length_b   1.000
_cell.length_c   1.000
_cell.angle_alpha   90.00
_cell.angle_beta   90.00
_cell.angle_gamma   90.00
#
_symmetry.space_group_name_H-M   'P 1'
#
loop_
_entity.id
_entity.type
_entity.pdbx_description
1 polymer ?
#
loop_
_entity_poly.entity_id
_entity_poly.type
_entity_poly.pdbx_seq_one_letter_code
_entity_poly.pdbx_strand_id
1 'polypeptide(L)'
;MRPLLMIVLIGAMVLVTGMSVPGHAGTIQLFSPQELNAAAVTAEYTGDAPAILPSPYTLAAGGISLTFTLAQGDLRRADQGNEIGDMVGNFAPETKLLYTNTNTAGEIGGGGAGPIEIVFSSGVTEVGFRAQNGFVGPESFFLSVFNGNTLVGDFSVNGISGQLANDTATFLGVRATEGEVITRLIVSGISGVPDTPENDFAIGPVSFTPTAIPEPTTIALFGMAGLGMMVSRLANRRRLGNAHSRKEEHGMKIKLMASLGLMVFATAAFAGGNGPQTGGLPALSERVTQVEGQVAGVITRVEELEAAKPAACPCFDAAMLSQYQWEGQIGVGGVAIDEEGNTIADITLSLVPKAGNDGASITRVDKISPAGQLLSSSFFCTFTDADRPDEVPQGDPAYDPNFPVSVAEQKLTLEEYQACSDTMADLARRRF
;
A
#
# COMPACT_ATOMS: atom_id res chain seq x y z
N MET A 1 42.25 12.58 41.86
CA MET A 1 41.72 11.36 41.20
C MET A 1 40.19 11.33 41.06
N ARG A 2 39.40 12.13 41.79
CA ARG A 2 37.92 12.13 41.67
C ARG A 2 37.27 12.75 40.40
N PRO A 3 37.86 13.69 39.63
CA PRO A 3 37.16 14.29 38.48
C PRO A 3 37.13 13.41 37.23
N LEU A 4 38.02 12.41 37.13
CA LEU A 4 38.13 11.54 35.95
C LEU A 4 37.04 10.45 35.93
N LEU A 5 36.60 10.01 37.11
CA LEU A 5 35.50 9.05 37.26
C LEU A 5 34.14 9.66 36.89
N MET A 6 33.94 10.95 37.17
CA MET A 6 32.66 11.64 36.91
C MET A 6 32.44 11.93 35.42
N ILE A 7 33.50 12.19 34.66
CA ILE A 7 33.42 12.38 33.19
C ILE A 7 33.09 11.06 32.48
N VAL A 8 33.62 9.93 32.96
CA VAL A 8 33.32 8.60 32.40
C VAL A 8 31.86 8.21 32.67
N LEU A 9 31.32 8.54 33.84
CA LEU A 9 29.92 8.25 34.20
C LEU A 9 28.91 9.09 33.42
N ILE A 10 29.19 10.37 33.18
CA ILE A 10 28.31 11.23 32.35
C ILE A 10 28.37 10.80 30.87
N GLY A 11 29.55 10.40 30.37
CA GLY A 11 29.69 9.84 29.02
C GLY A 11 28.91 8.52 28.84
N ALA A 12 28.90 7.65 29.85
CA ALA A 12 28.15 6.39 29.80
C ALA A 12 26.63 6.59 29.89
N MET A 13 26.16 7.62 30.61
CA MET A 13 24.71 7.86 30.80
C MET A 13 24.04 8.47 29.55
N VAL A 14 24.77 9.24 28.74
CA VAL A 14 24.29 9.75 27.44
C VAL A 14 24.18 8.65 26.37
N LEU A 15 24.91 7.54 26.54
CA LEU A 15 24.84 6.38 25.63
C LEU A 15 23.61 5.49 25.83
N VAL A 16 22.92 5.58 26.97
CA VAL A 16 21.80 4.66 27.30
C VAL A 16 20.42 5.25 26.99
N THR A 17 20.27 6.58 26.89
CA THR A 17 18.97 7.22 26.62
C THR A 17 18.62 7.36 25.13
N GLY A 18 19.46 6.84 24.24
CA GLY A 18 19.24 6.87 22.78
C GLY A 18 18.51 5.66 22.21
N MET A 19 17.98 4.77 23.06
CA MET A 19 17.18 3.63 22.58
C MET A 19 15.79 4.13 22.20
N SER A 20 15.64 4.60 20.95
CA SER A 20 14.34 4.77 20.32
C SER A 20 13.61 3.44 20.38
N VAL A 21 12.41 3.45 20.96
CA VAL A 21 11.48 2.31 20.83
C VAL A 21 11.28 2.11 19.33
N PRO A 22 11.53 0.91 18.78
CA PRO A 22 11.26 0.66 17.37
C PRO A 22 9.79 0.99 17.13
N GLY A 23 9.53 2.01 16.30
CA GLY A 23 8.22 2.18 15.68
C GLY A 23 7.85 0.87 14.99
N HIS A 24 6.57 0.52 15.00
CA HIS A 24 6.13 -0.66 14.30
C HIS A 24 6.26 -0.40 12.79
N ALA A 25 7.43 -0.76 12.27
CA ALA A 25 7.78 -0.98 10.89
C ALA A 25 6.55 -1.36 10.06
N GLY A 26 6.10 -0.45 9.19
CA GLY A 26 4.89 -0.60 8.42
C GLY A 26 5.16 -0.59 6.91
N THR A 27 4.17 -1.09 6.18
CA THR A 27 4.02 -0.84 4.75
C THR A 27 2.60 -0.34 4.50
N ILE A 28 2.43 0.49 3.47
CA ILE A 28 1.11 0.95 3.01
C ILE A 28 0.91 0.54 1.56
N GLN A 29 -0.32 0.14 1.23
CA GLN A 29 -0.71 -0.13 -0.15
C GLN A 29 -0.82 1.18 -0.93
N LEU A 30 -0.37 1.15 -2.19
CA LEU A 30 -0.60 2.20 -3.18
C LEU A 30 -1.65 1.72 -4.17
N PHE A 31 -2.62 2.57 -4.53
CA PHE A 31 -3.76 2.18 -5.36
C PHE A 31 -3.61 2.56 -6.82
N SER A 32 -2.62 3.39 -7.15
CA SER A 32 -2.39 3.87 -8.51
C SER A 32 -0.91 4.14 -8.81
N PRO A 33 -0.49 4.06 -10.09
CA PRO A 33 0.87 4.44 -10.49
C PRO A 33 1.24 5.88 -10.12
N GLN A 34 0.25 6.78 -10.03
CA GLN A 34 0.43 8.20 -9.70
C GLN A 34 0.88 8.41 -8.25
N GLU A 35 0.60 7.45 -7.37
CA GLU A 35 1.03 7.51 -5.96
C GLU A 35 2.51 7.16 -5.78
N LEU A 36 3.18 6.60 -6.80
CA LEU A 36 4.63 6.35 -6.75
C LEU A 36 5.40 7.68 -6.75
N ASN A 37 6.59 7.65 -6.17
CA ASN A 37 7.52 8.78 -6.21
C ASN A 37 7.89 9.10 -7.66
N ALA A 38 7.90 10.37 -8.01
CA ALA A 38 8.31 10.83 -9.35
C ALA A 38 9.77 10.45 -9.71
N ALA A 39 10.60 10.11 -8.73
CA ALA A 39 11.96 9.60 -8.91
C ALA A 39 12.04 8.07 -9.05
N ALA A 40 10.91 7.37 -9.09
CA ALA A 40 10.89 5.93 -9.30
C ALA A 40 11.56 5.58 -10.64
N VAL A 41 12.30 4.47 -10.62
CA VAL A 41 12.93 3.88 -11.79
C VAL A 41 12.11 2.68 -12.23
N THR A 42 11.88 2.55 -13.54
CA THR A 42 11.15 1.43 -14.13
C THR A 42 12.13 0.42 -14.73
N ALA A 43 11.99 -0.84 -14.33
CA ALA A 43 12.64 -1.99 -14.96
C ALA A 43 11.72 -2.56 -16.04
N GLU A 44 12.15 -2.44 -17.31
CA GLU A 44 11.48 -3.07 -18.44
C GLU A 44 12.07 -4.45 -18.75
N TYR A 45 11.22 -5.38 -19.17
CA TYR A 45 11.65 -6.70 -19.64
C TYR A 45 12.31 -6.59 -21.01
N THR A 46 13.43 -7.30 -21.22
CA THR A 46 14.20 -7.24 -22.48
C THR A 46 14.08 -8.55 -23.25
N GLY A 47 14.56 -8.56 -24.49
CA GLY A 47 14.45 -9.70 -25.40
C GLY A 47 13.20 -9.66 -26.28
N ASP A 48 13.20 -10.53 -27.29
CA ASP A 48 12.11 -10.71 -28.24
C ASP A 48 10.96 -11.50 -27.59
N ALA A 49 9.72 -11.22 -28.00
CA ALA A 49 8.54 -11.98 -27.61
C ALA A 49 8.02 -12.84 -28.80
N PRO A 50 7.40 -14.01 -28.53
CA PRO A 50 7.41 -14.73 -27.26
C PRO A 50 8.76 -15.41 -27.01
N ALA A 51 9.26 -15.36 -25.78
CA ALA A 51 10.48 -16.11 -25.39
C ALA A 51 10.36 -16.74 -24.01
N ILE A 52 10.90 -17.96 -23.86
CA ILE A 52 11.13 -18.57 -22.55
C ILE A 52 12.37 -17.93 -21.94
N LEU A 53 12.23 -17.39 -20.74
CA LEU A 53 13.29 -16.75 -19.99
C LEU A 53 13.92 -17.76 -19.02
N PRO A 54 15.22 -17.59 -18.68
CA PRO A 54 15.85 -18.42 -17.66
C PRO A 54 15.15 -18.22 -16.31
N SER A 55 15.12 -19.28 -15.49
CA SER A 55 14.70 -19.20 -14.09
C SER A 55 15.90 -19.53 -13.20
N PRO A 56 16.37 -18.59 -12.33
CA PRO A 56 15.85 -17.25 -12.13
C PRO A 56 16.13 -16.30 -13.31
N TYR A 57 15.25 -15.32 -13.52
CA TYR A 57 15.44 -14.24 -14.49
C TYR A 57 15.91 -12.99 -13.76
N THR A 58 16.91 -12.28 -14.29
CA THR A 58 17.48 -11.10 -13.63
C THR A 58 17.51 -9.90 -14.56
N LEU A 59 17.09 -8.76 -14.03
CA LEU A 59 17.16 -7.44 -14.67
C LEU A 59 17.94 -6.46 -13.80
N ALA A 60 18.48 -5.40 -14.40
CA ALA A 60 19.12 -4.31 -13.68
C ALA A 60 18.52 -2.98 -14.11
N ALA A 61 18.11 -2.16 -13.13
CA ALA A 61 17.59 -0.82 -13.34
C ALA A 61 17.92 0.06 -12.13
N GLY A 62 18.27 1.33 -12.35
CA GLY A 62 18.53 2.27 -11.24
C GLY A 62 19.66 1.85 -10.30
N GLY A 63 20.61 1.03 -10.77
CA GLY A 63 21.68 0.47 -9.95
C GLY A 63 21.25 -0.70 -9.04
N ILE A 64 20.00 -1.17 -9.14
CA ILE A 64 19.45 -2.31 -8.41
C ILE A 64 19.20 -3.46 -9.39
N SER A 65 19.56 -4.68 -8.99
CA SER A 65 19.17 -5.90 -9.70
C SER A 65 17.86 -6.46 -9.13
N LEU A 66 16.95 -6.83 -10.02
CA LEU A 66 15.68 -7.50 -9.70
C LEU A 66 15.78 -8.94 -10.17
N THR A 67 15.52 -9.89 -9.27
CA THR A 67 15.55 -11.32 -9.57
C THR A 67 14.14 -11.88 -9.46
N PHE A 68 13.64 -12.45 -10.55
CA PHE A 68 12.32 -13.06 -10.66
C PHE A 68 12.47 -14.58 -10.62
N THR A 69 11.73 -15.22 -9.74
CA THR A 69 11.76 -16.69 -9.58
C THR A 69 10.34 -17.21 -9.50
N LEU A 70 10.08 -18.36 -10.12
CA LEU A 70 8.86 -19.13 -9.94
C LEU A 70 9.16 -20.39 -9.14
N ALA A 71 8.19 -20.84 -8.36
CA ALA A 71 8.29 -22.11 -7.65
C ALA A 71 8.29 -23.31 -8.63
N GLN A 72 7.53 -23.21 -9.72
CA GLN A 72 7.39 -24.21 -10.78
C GLN A 72 7.19 -23.50 -12.13
N GLY A 73 7.32 -24.22 -13.24
CA GLY A 73 7.11 -23.65 -14.58
C GLY A 73 8.22 -22.71 -15.06
N ASP A 74 7.92 -21.95 -16.10
CA ASP A 74 8.84 -21.06 -16.79
C ASP A 74 8.34 -19.61 -16.76
N LEU A 75 9.28 -18.67 -16.66
CA LEU A 75 9.02 -17.27 -16.93
C LEU A 75 9.03 -17.04 -18.43
N ARG A 76 8.08 -16.25 -18.93
CA ARG A 76 8.00 -15.92 -20.35
C ARG A 76 7.98 -14.43 -20.58
N ARG A 77 8.66 -14.02 -21.64
CA ARG A 77 8.54 -12.69 -22.21
C ARG A 77 7.38 -12.70 -23.21
N ALA A 78 6.43 -11.78 -23.02
CA ALA A 78 5.23 -11.64 -23.85
C ALA A 78 4.90 -10.16 -24.08
N ASP A 79 4.46 -9.77 -25.27
CA ASP A 79 3.99 -8.39 -25.50
C ASP A 79 2.48 -8.28 -25.33
N GLN A 80 2.01 -7.11 -24.88
CA GLN A 80 0.61 -6.77 -24.99
C GLN A 80 0.29 -6.50 -26.46
N GLY A 81 -0.51 -7.39 -27.06
CA GLY A 81 -0.80 -7.35 -28.48
C GLY A 81 -1.78 -8.42 -28.91
N ASN A 82 -1.96 -8.55 -30.23
CA ASN A 82 -2.88 -9.50 -30.86
C ASN A 82 -2.14 -10.54 -31.72
N GLU A 83 -0.81 -10.57 -31.68
CA GLU A 83 -0.02 -11.53 -32.43
C GLU A 83 0.04 -12.88 -31.71
N ILE A 84 0.45 -13.93 -32.43
CA ILE A 84 0.57 -15.26 -31.84
C ILE A 84 1.70 -15.24 -30.81
N GLY A 85 1.37 -15.54 -29.55
CA GLY A 85 2.32 -15.48 -28.44
C GLY A 85 2.33 -14.13 -27.72
N ASP A 86 1.46 -13.19 -28.10
CA ASP A 86 1.16 -12.00 -27.31
C ASP A 86 0.10 -12.30 -26.25
N MET A 87 0.11 -11.50 -25.18
CA MET A 87 -0.99 -11.44 -24.25
C MET A 87 -2.00 -10.40 -24.72
N VAL A 88 -3.24 -10.84 -24.87
CA VAL A 88 -4.39 -9.94 -25.10
C VAL A 88 -4.97 -9.56 -23.73
N GLY A 89 -4.43 -8.52 -23.11
CA GLY A 89 -4.86 -8.02 -21.79
C GLY A 89 -5.39 -6.58 -21.78
N ASN A 90 -5.45 -6.00 -20.58
CA ASN A 90 -5.77 -4.61 -20.24
C ASN A 90 -4.48 -3.78 -20.03
N PHE A 91 -3.31 -4.26 -20.42
CA PHE A 91 -2.10 -3.44 -20.39
C PHE A 91 -2.13 -2.38 -21.49
N ALA A 92 -1.28 -1.35 -21.42
CA ALA A 92 -1.11 -0.43 -22.54
C ALA A 92 -0.61 -1.20 -23.79
N PRO A 93 -0.98 -0.82 -25.02
CA PRO A 93 -0.47 -1.47 -26.23
C PRO A 93 1.05 -1.52 -26.24
N GLU A 94 1.63 -2.62 -26.75
CA GLU A 94 3.08 -2.85 -26.84
C GLU A 94 3.80 -2.93 -25.48
N THR A 95 3.06 -2.98 -24.36
CA THR A 95 3.66 -3.19 -23.05
C THR A 95 4.40 -4.51 -23.03
N LYS A 96 5.65 -4.45 -22.56
CA LYS A 96 6.47 -5.62 -22.33
C LYS A 96 6.03 -6.29 -21.03
N LEU A 97 5.64 -7.55 -21.11
CA LEU A 97 5.12 -8.32 -19.98
C LEU A 97 6.04 -9.48 -19.62
N LEU A 98 6.02 -9.82 -18.34
CA LEU A 98 6.56 -11.05 -17.78
C LEU A 98 5.39 -11.94 -17.37
N TYR A 99 5.27 -13.09 -18.03
CA TYR A 99 4.15 -14.00 -17.88
C TYR A 99 4.58 -15.27 -17.14
N THR A 100 3.72 -15.73 -16.24
CA THR A 100 3.90 -16.95 -15.45
C THR A 100 3.23 -18.12 -16.17
N ASN A 101 3.99 -19.16 -16.52
CA ASN A 101 3.45 -20.23 -17.35
C ASN A 101 3.94 -21.63 -16.94
N THR A 102 3.04 -22.62 -16.91
CA THR A 102 3.41 -24.04 -16.81
C THR A 102 3.52 -24.75 -18.16
N ASN A 103 3.07 -24.11 -19.25
CA ASN A 103 3.05 -24.68 -20.58
C ASN A 103 4.46 -24.67 -21.21
N THR A 104 5.01 -25.86 -21.45
CA THR A 104 6.32 -26.04 -22.10
C THR A 104 6.26 -25.92 -23.63
N ALA A 105 5.07 -25.85 -24.23
CA ALA A 105 4.88 -25.91 -25.69
C ALA A 105 5.16 -24.59 -26.43
N GLY A 106 5.58 -23.54 -25.72
CA GLY A 106 5.94 -22.27 -26.36
C GLY A 106 4.80 -21.24 -26.38
N GLU A 107 3.57 -21.63 -26.05
CA GLU A 107 2.38 -20.79 -26.13
C GLU A 107 2.06 -20.09 -24.80
N ILE A 108 1.39 -18.94 -24.84
CA ILE A 108 0.74 -18.30 -23.69
C ILE A 108 -0.56 -19.05 -23.38
N GLY A 109 -0.87 -19.21 -22.10
CA GLY A 109 -1.98 -20.02 -21.64
C GLY A 109 -1.59 -21.49 -21.39
N GLY A 110 -2.47 -22.20 -20.69
CA GLY A 110 -2.29 -23.62 -20.36
C GLY A 110 -1.84 -23.89 -18.93
N GLY A 111 -1.97 -22.92 -18.02
CA GLY A 111 -1.81 -23.14 -16.59
C GLY A 111 -0.85 -22.17 -15.92
N GLY A 112 -1.15 -21.87 -14.66
CA GLY A 112 -0.40 -20.93 -13.85
C GLY A 112 0.74 -21.55 -13.05
N ALA A 113 1.86 -20.85 -13.05
CA ALA A 113 3.13 -21.29 -12.47
C ALA A 113 3.53 -20.51 -11.21
N GLY A 114 2.76 -19.49 -10.83
CA GLY A 114 3.04 -18.69 -9.65
C GLY A 114 2.84 -19.46 -8.33
N PRO A 115 3.16 -18.83 -7.19
CA PRO A 115 3.52 -17.42 -7.06
C PRO A 115 4.86 -17.05 -7.70
N ILE A 116 5.00 -15.78 -8.10
CA ILE A 116 6.27 -15.20 -8.52
C ILE A 116 6.93 -14.47 -7.35
N GLU A 117 8.21 -14.74 -7.12
CA GLU A 117 9.05 -14.04 -6.16
C GLU A 117 9.90 -13.00 -6.88
N ILE A 118 9.92 -11.77 -6.37
CA ILE A 118 10.73 -10.66 -6.87
C ILE A 118 11.69 -10.24 -5.76
N VAL A 119 12.99 -10.42 -5.97
CA VAL A 119 14.04 -10.05 -5.01
C VAL A 119 14.84 -8.86 -5.52
N PHE A 120 15.01 -7.84 -4.69
CA PHE A 120 15.85 -6.67 -4.96
C PHE A 120 17.24 -6.88 -4.36
N SER A 121 18.30 -6.56 -5.13
CA SER A 121 19.68 -6.64 -4.64
C SER A 121 19.99 -5.69 -3.49
N SER A 122 19.18 -4.65 -3.32
CA SER A 122 19.21 -3.69 -2.22
C SER A 122 17.78 -3.23 -1.92
N GLY A 123 17.51 -2.79 -0.69
CA GLY A 123 16.19 -2.33 -0.28
C GLY A 123 15.65 -1.19 -1.15
N VAL A 124 14.34 -1.19 -1.41
CA VAL A 124 13.60 -0.11 -2.08
C VAL A 124 12.57 0.48 -1.13
N THR A 125 12.23 1.77 -1.26
CA THR A 125 11.24 2.41 -0.38
C THR A 125 9.81 2.22 -0.88
N GLU A 126 9.64 1.91 -2.15
CA GLU A 126 8.35 1.67 -2.78
C GLU A 126 8.54 0.89 -4.07
N VAL A 127 7.50 0.19 -4.48
CA VAL A 127 7.43 -0.61 -5.70
C VAL A 127 5.99 -0.64 -6.19
N GLY A 128 5.80 -0.60 -7.49
CA GLY A 128 4.51 -0.83 -8.11
C GLY A 128 4.61 -1.34 -9.55
N PHE A 129 3.63 -2.12 -9.96
CA PHE A 129 3.48 -2.66 -11.31
C PHE A 129 2.01 -3.02 -11.56
N ARG A 130 1.65 -3.17 -12.83
CA ARG A 130 0.34 -3.73 -13.20
C ARG A 130 0.42 -5.26 -13.28
N ALA A 131 -0.66 -5.92 -12.93
CA ALA A 131 -0.82 -7.37 -13.03
C ALA A 131 -2.20 -7.70 -13.61
N GLN A 132 -2.29 -8.83 -14.30
CA GLN A 132 -3.55 -9.36 -14.82
C GLN A 132 -3.46 -10.87 -15.04
N ASN A 133 -4.51 -11.59 -14.66
CA ASN A 133 -4.65 -13.01 -14.94
C ASN A 133 -4.77 -13.27 -16.45
N GLY A 134 -4.31 -14.44 -16.91
CA GLY A 134 -4.42 -14.91 -18.31
C GLY A 134 -5.84 -15.25 -18.76
N PHE A 135 -6.85 -15.04 -17.90
CA PHE A 135 -8.26 -15.34 -18.13
C PHE A 135 -9.12 -14.07 -18.02
N VAL A 136 -10.28 -14.00 -18.69
CA VAL A 136 -11.19 -12.84 -18.70
C VAL A 136 -12.27 -12.94 -17.63
N GLY A 137 -12.24 -12.09 -16.61
CA GLY A 137 -13.22 -12.09 -15.53
C GLY A 137 -12.71 -11.44 -14.24
N PRO A 138 -13.41 -11.63 -13.11
CA PRO A 138 -12.93 -11.18 -11.81
C PRO A 138 -11.58 -11.82 -11.45
N GLU A 139 -10.70 -11.02 -10.88
CA GLU A 139 -9.38 -11.46 -10.42
C GLU A 139 -9.03 -10.90 -9.05
N SER A 140 -8.20 -11.63 -8.32
CA SER A 140 -7.63 -11.19 -7.04
C SER A 140 -6.14 -11.49 -7.03
N PHE A 141 -5.35 -10.50 -6.62
CA PHE A 141 -3.91 -10.63 -6.40
C PHE A 141 -3.58 -10.51 -4.92
N PHE A 142 -2.67 -11.36 -4.46
CA PHE A 142 -2.10 -11.29 -3.13
C PHE A 142 -0.64 -10.86 -3.24
N LEU A 143 -0.28 -9.83 -2.46
CA LEU A 143 1.05 -9.23 -2.45
C LEU A 143 1.62 -9.29 -1.03
N SER A 144 2.54 -10.21 -0.80
CA SER A 144 3.27 -10.31 0.46
C SER A 144 4.63 -9.61 0.35
N VAL A 145 4.94 -8.75 1.31
CA VAL A 145 6.05 -7.78 1.25
C VAL A 145 7.04 -8.03 2.38
N PHE A 146 8.33 -8.10 2.05
CA PHE A 146 9.36 -8.52 3.01
C PHE A 146 10.56 -7.55 3.10
N ASN A 147 11.04 -7.36 4.34
CA ASN A 147 12.38 -6.83 4.65
C ASN A 147 13.27 -8.00 5.12
N GLY A 148 14.18 -8.45 4.26
CA GLY A 148 14.85 -9.73 4.36
C GLY A 148 13.86 -10.90 4.41
N ASN A 149 13.84 -11.57 5.57
CA ASN A 149 12.92 -12.68 5.84
C ASN A 149 11.69 -12.25 6.66
N THR A 150 11.62 -10.99 7.09
CA THR A 150 10.51 -10.47 7.90
C THR A 150 9.38 -9.99 7.00
N LEU A 151 8.17 -10.52 7.19
CA LEU A 151 6.96 -10.01 6.55
C LEU A 151 6.60 -8.65 7.16
N VAL A 152 6.51 -7.62 6.32
CA VAL A 152 6.20 -6.23 6.70
C VAL A 152 4.87 -5.74 6.13
N GLY A 153 4.23 -6.53 5.27
CA GLY A 153 2.91 -6.25 4.72
C GLY A 153 2.35 -7.43 3.95
N ASP A 154 1.03 -7.56 3.93
CA ASP A 154 0.31 -8.54 3.14
C ASP A 154 -1.00 -7.90 2.66
N PHE A 155 -1.18 -7.83 1.34
CA PHE A 155 -2.25 -7.07 0.70
C PHE A 155 -3.03 -7.93 -0.29
N SER A 156 -4.34 -7.68 -0.39
CA SER A 156 -5.21 -8.27 -1.40
C SER A 156 -5.77 -7.17 -2.28
N VAL A 157 -5.64 -7.32 -3.60
CA VAL A 157 -6.13 -6.36 -4.59
C VAL A 157 -7.05 -7.07 -5.55
N ASN A 158 -8.29 -6.59 -5.66
CA ASN A 158 -9.28 -7.12 -6.57
C ASN A 158 -9.32 -6.30 -7.86
N GLY A 159 -9.62 -6.97 -8.96
CA GLY A 159 -9.71 -6.35 -10.28
C GLY A 159 -10.60 -7.12 -11.24
N ILE A 160 -10.60 -6.66 -12.48
CA ILE A 160 -11.29 -7.33 -13.60
C ILE A 160 -10.30 -7.44 -14.74
N SER A 161 -9.97 -8.68 -15.08
CA SER A 161 -9.20 -9.02 -16.27
C SER A 161 -10.09 -8.93 -17.51
N GLY A 162 -9.58 -8.26 -18.53
CA GLY A 162 -10.24 -8.06 -19.82
C GLY A 162 -9.25 -8.06 -20.97
N GLN A 163 -9.73 -7.73 -22.17
CA GLN A 163 -8.97 -7.76 -23.41
C GLN A 163 -9.05 -6.41 -24.14
N LEU A 164 -8.88 -5.32 -23.38
CA LEU A 164 -9.15 -3.97 -23.86
C LEU A 164 -7.92 -3.22 -24.37
N ALA A 165 -6.70 -3.67 -24.05
CA ALA A 165 -5.44 -3.01 -24.41
C ALA A 165 -5.40 -1.50 -24.07
N ASN A 166 -5.91 -1.12 -22.90
CA ASN A 166 -6.23 0.26 -22.53
C ASN A 166 -5.57 0.75 -21.23
N ASP A 167 -4.53 0.05 -20.76
CA ASP A 167 -3.82 0.35 -19.52
C ASP A 167 -4.68 0.33 -18.23
N THR A 168 -5.74 -0.49 -18.19
CA THR A 168 -6.57 -0.70 -16.99
C THR A 168 -6.27 -1.99 -16.24
N ALA A 169 -5.15 -2.66 -16.52
CA ALA A 169 -4.71 -3.81 -15.72
C ALA A 169 -4.50 -3.42 -14.24
N THR A 170 -4.81 -4.35 -13.34
CA THR A 170 -4.84 -4.13 -11.88
C THR A 170 -3.49 -3.64 -11.38
N PHE A 171 -3.45 -2.52 -10.66
CA PHE A 171 -2.21 -2.00 -10.11
C PHE A 171 -1.91 -2.59 -8.73
N LEU A 172 -0.71 -3.14 -8.57
CA LEU A 172 -0.18 -3.63 -7.30
C LEU A 172 0.96 -2.70 -6.90
N GLY A 173 0.79 -1.97 -5.80
CA GLY A 173 1.81 -1.06 -5.29
C GLY A 173 1.91 -1.07 -3.78
N VAL A 174 3.12 -0.85 -3.27
CA VAL A 174 3.40 -0.76 -1.84
C VAL A 174 4.53 0.24 -1.57
N ARG A 175 4.43 0.94 -0.43
CA ARG A 175 5.47 1.82 0.11
C ARG A 175 5.84 1.39 1.53
N ALA A 176 7.14 1.31 1.80
CA ALA A 176 7.67 1.16 3.15
C ALA A 176 7.56 2.46 3.94
N THR A 177 7.21 2.36 5.23
CA THR A 177 7.13 3.51 6.14
C THR A 177 8.16 3.40 7.25
N GLU A 178 8.36 4.47 8.02
CA GLU A 178 9.20 4.47 9.23
C GLU A 178 10.67 4.07 9.04
N GLY A 179 11.21 4.25 7.82
CA GLY A 179 12.61 3.93 7.50
C GLY A 179 12.85 2.46 7.13
N GLU A 180 11.79 1.67 7.02
CA GLU A 180 11.84 0.31 6.49
C GLU A 180 12.19 0.28 5.01
N VAL A 181 12.56 -0.91 4.54
CA VAL A 181 12.88 -1.16 3.14
C VAL A 181 12.23 -2.45 2.66
N ILE A 182 11.80 -2.45 1.40
CA ILE A 182 11.30 -3.63 0.72
C ILE A 182 12.48 -4.30 0.03
N THR A 183 12.70 -5.57 0.32
CA THR A 183 13.78 -6.36 -0.29
C THR A 183 13.26 -7.49 -1.14
N ARG A 184 12.01 -7.89 -0.92
CA ARG A 184 11.41 -9.05 -1.57
C ARG A 184 9.89 -8.94 -1.58
N LEU A 185 9.30 -9.39 -2.68
CA LEU A 185 7.86 -9.52 -2.87
C LEU A 185 7.53 -10.97 -3.25
N ILE A 186 6.38 -11.45 -2.80
CA ILE A 186 5.74 -12.65 -3.34
C ILE A 186 4.38 -12.22 -3.87
N VAL A 187 4.10 -12.58 -5.12
CA VAL A 187 2.85 -12.25 -5.80
C VAL A 187 2.18 -13.53 -6.25
N SER A 188 0.92 -13.71 -5.87
CA SER A 188 0.04 -14.77 -6.39
C SER A 188 -1.23 -14.17 -6.95
N GLY A 189 -1.81 -14.85 -7.94
CA GLY A 189 -3.09 -14.49 -8.56
C GLY A 189 -4.09 -15.62 -8.41
N ILE A 190 -5.33 -15.29 -8.08
CA ILE A 190 -6.47 -16.21 -8.10
C ILE A 190 -7.46 -15.69 -9.12
N SER A 191 -7.96 -16.59 -9.95
CA SER A 191 -9.08 -16.31 -10.83
C SER A 191 -10.37 -16.49 -10.05
N GLY A 192 -11.27 -15.52 -10.10
CA GLY A 192 -12.58 -15.61 -9.45
C GLY A 192 -13.55 -16.57 -10.15
N VAL A 193 -13.09 -17.34 -11.14
CA VAL A 193 -13.89 -18.25 -11.94
C VAL A 193 -13.53 -19.71 -11.63
N PRO A 194 -14.51 -20.57 -11.29
CA PRO A 194 -14.27 -21.99 -11.02
C PRO A 194 -13.54 -22.69 -12.18
N ASP A 195 -12.71 -23.68 -11.82
CA ASP A 195 -11.96 -24.55 -12.75
C ASP A 195 -10.96 -23.83 -13.69
N THR A 196 -10.69 -22.55 -13.44
CA THR A 196 -9.63 -21.82 -14.16
C THR A 196 -8.29 -21.97 -13.43
N PRO A 197 -7.17 -22.11 -14.15
CA PRO A 197 -5.87 -22.20 -13.51
C PRO A 197 -5.57 -20.96 -12.65
N GLU A 198 -5.26 -21.18 -11.38
CA GLU A 198 -4.73 -20.13 -10.50
C GLU A 198 -3.28 -19.83 -10.86
N ASN A 199 -2.81 -18.64 -10.48
CA ASN A 199 -1.45 -18.17 -10.70
C ASN A 199 -0.99 -18.17 -12.17
N ASP A 200 -1.95 -18.03 -13.09
CA ASP A 200 -1.76 -17.81 -14.51
C ASP A 200 -1.94 -16.31 -14.74
N PHE A 201 -0.86 -15.54 -14.67
CA PHE A 201 -0.92 -14.08 -14.81
C PHE A 201 0.34 -13.50 -15.44
N ALA A 202 0.20 -12.30 -15.99
CA ALA A 202 1.31 -11.44 -16.38
C ALA A 202 1.47 -10.26 -15.44
N ILE A 203 2.69 -9.76 -15.36
CA ILE A 203 3.03 -8.48 -14.75
C ILE A 203 3.68 -7.56 -15.79
N GLY A 204 3.32 -6.28 -15.74
CA GLY A 204 3.95 -5.21 -16.51
C GLY A 204 5.30 -4.78 -15.92
N PRO A 205 5.94 -3.75 -16.49
CA PRO A 205 7.20 -3.21 -15.98
C PRO A 205 7.14 -2.85 -14.49
N VAL A 206 8.25 -3.08 -13.78
CA VAL A 206 8.33 -2.85 -12.33
C VAL A 206 8.94 -1.49 -12.05
N SER A 207 8.15 -0.59 -11.47
CA SER A 207 8.61 0.72 -11.02
C SER A 207 8.95 0.68 -9.53
N PHE A 208 10.08 1.23 -9.13
CA PHE A 208 10.52 1.24 -7.72
C PHE A 208 11.43 2.42 -7.42
N THR A 209 11.49 2.82 -6.15
CA THR A 209 12.39 3.88 -5.70
C THR A 209 13.54 3.28 -4.88
N PRO A 210 14.80 3.34 -5.39
CA PRO A 210 15.98 2.90 -4.64
C PRO A 210 16.08 3.59 -3.28
N THR A 211 16.43 2.85 -2.23
CA THR A 211 16.81 3.50 -0.98
C THR A 211 18.12 4.23 -1.19
N ALA A 212 18.18 5.51 -0.80
CA ALA A 212 19.45 6.22 -0.78
C ALA A 212 20.32 5.57 0.29
N ILE A 213 21.19 4.64 -0.11
CA ILE A 213 22.17 4.04 0.79
C ILE A 213 23.07 5.20 1.23
N PRO A 214 23.04 5.63 2.51
CA PRO A 214 23.94 6.67 2.97
C PRO A 214 25.34 6.10 2.82
N GLU A 215 26.11 6.65 1.88
CA GLU A 215 27.46 6.14 1.59
C GLU A 215 28.24 6.09 2.91
N PRO A 216 28.56 4.90 3.46
CA PRO A 216 29.15 4.78 4.79
C PRO A 216 30.49 5.52 4.88
N THR A 217 31.16 5.61 3.73
CA THR A 217 32.42 6.32 3.54
C THR A 217 32.27 7.81 3.73
N THR A 218 31.14 8.43 3.37
CA THR A 218 31.00 9.88 3.38
C THR A 218 30.83 10.38 4.82
N ILE A 219 30.04 9.70 5.64
CA ILE A 219 29.91 10.01 7.08
C ILE A 219 31.23 9.74 7.81
N ALA A 220 31.87 8.59 7.54
CA ALA A 220 33.16 8.27 8.14
C ALA A 220 34.24 9.29 7.74
N LEU A 221 34.27 9.72 6.48
CA LEU A 221 35.23 10.69 5.98
C LEU A 221 35.00 12.08 6.59
N PHE A 222 33.75 12.55 6.68
CA PHE A 222 33.42 13.81 7.36
C PHE A 222 33.74 13.76 8.86
N GLY A 223 33.45 12.64 9.53
CA GLY A 223 33.81 12.43 10.94
C GLY A 223 35.31 12.42 11.18
N MET A 224 36.07 11.71 10.34
CA MET A 224 37.53 11.63 10.42
C MET A 224 38.19 12.97 10.08
N ALA A 225 37.69 13.69 9.07
CA ALA A 225 38.20 15.03 8.72
C ALA A 225 37.97 16.04 9.85
N GLY A 226 36.80 16.01 10.50
CA GLY A 226 36.48 16.85 11.65
C GLY A 226 37.41 16.60 12.84
N LEU A 227 37.61 15.33 13.22
CA LEU A 227 38.54 14.94 14.28
C LEU A 227 39.98 15.32 13.95
N GLY A 228 40.41 15.09 12.70
CA GLY A 228 41.73 15.47 12.20
C GLY A 228 42.01 16.97 12.36
N MET A 229 41.04 17.83 12.03
CA MET A 229 41.18 19.28 12.23
C MET A 229 41.26 19.69 13.71
N MET A 230 40.45 19.07 14.59
CA MET A 230 40.52 19.37 16.04
C MET A 230 41.87 18.98 16.64
N VAL A 231 42.38 17.77 16.32
CA VAL A 231 43.69 17.30 16.80
C VAL A 231 44.81 18.21 16.28
N SER A 232 44.74 18.61 15.00
CA SER A 232 45.72 19.52 14.39
C SER A 232 45.74 20.89 15.07
N ARG A 233 44.58 21.45 15.42
CA ARG A 233 44.49 22.72 16.16
C ARG A 233 45.07 22.62 17.57
N LEU A 234 44.82 21.51 18.28
CA LEU A 234 45.37 21.27 19.61
C LEU A 234 46.90 21.10 19.56
N ALA A 235 47.42 20.39 18.56
CA ALA A 235 48.85 20.22 18.35
C ALA A 235 49.54 21.56 18.02
N ASN A 236 48.93 22.41 17.18
CA ASN A 236 49.47 23.74 16.85
C ASN A 236 49.45 24.70 18.05
N ARG A 237 48.45 24.64 18.93
CA ARG A 237 48.43 25.45 20.17
C ARG A 237 49.56 25.08 21.13
N ARG A 238 49.95 23.80 21.20
CA ARG A 238 51.10 23.36 22.02
C ARG A 238 52.43 23.90 21.51
N ARG A 239 52.58 24.09 20.19
CA ARG A 239 53.81 24.65 19.61
C ARG A 239 53.96 26.14 19.89
N LEU A 240 52.87 26.89 19.91
CA LEU A 240 52.88 28.33 20.18
C LEU A 240 52.92 28.66 21.68
N GLY A 241 52.48 27.74 22.56
CA GLY A 241 52.45 27.94 24.01
C GLY A 241 53.80 27.83 24.73
N ASN A 242 54.85 27.29 24.10
CA ASN A 242 56.16 27.14 24.74
C ASN A 242 57.02 28.42 24.76
N ALA A 243 56.51 29.54 24.23
CA ALA A 243 57.28 30.78 24.16
C ALA A 243 57.01 31.77 25.32
N HIS A 244 55.84 31.75 25.98
CA HIS A 244 55.56 32.72 27.04
C HIS A 244 54.47 32.26 28.01
N SER A 245 54.71 32.51 29.30
CA SER A 245 53.74 32.57 30.41
C SER A 245 53.55 31.31 31.27
N ARG A 246 54.45 31.17 32.25
CA ARG A 246 54.09 30.70 33.60
C ARG A 246 53.39 31.86 34.33
N LYS A 247 52.06 31.93 34.27
CA LYS A 247 51.14 32.50 35.28
C LYS A 247 49.73 32.50 34.65
N GLU A 248 48.73 32.14 35.44
CA GLU A 248 47.29 32.03 35.08
C GLU A 248 46.79 30.66 34.59
N GLU A 249 47.13 29.62 35.33
CA GLU A 249 46.58 28.26 35.16
C GLU A 249 45.28 28.04 35.97
N HIS A 250 44.35 29.00 36.11
CA HIS A 250 43.09 28.75 36.87
C HIS A 250 41.78 29.18 36.18
N GLY A 251 41.81 29.96 35.10
CA GLY A 251 40.58 30.45 34.43
C GLY A 251 40.05 29.60 33.26
N MET A 252 40.88 28.74 32.66
CA MET A 252 40.58 28.16 31.33
C MET A 252 39.74 26.87 31.36
N LYS A 253 39.64 26.20 32.52
CA LYS A 253 38.92 24.92 32.66
C LYS A 253 37.39 25.07 32.60
N ILE A 254 36.84 26.26 32.88
CA ILE A 254 35.39 26.50 32.92
C ILE A 254 34.81 26.77 31.52
N LYS A 255 35.57 27.38 30.60
CA LYS A 255 35.07 27.69 29.24
C LYS A 255 35.06 26.50 28.28
N LEU A 256 35.89 25.48 28.50
CA LEU A 256 35.95 24.30 27.63
C LEU A 256 34.79 23.31 27.89
N MET A 257 34.26 23.27 29.12
CA MET A 257 33.12 22.41 29.46
C MET A 257 31.78 22.95 28.96
N ALA A 258 31.61 24.28 28.90
CA ALA A 258 30.39 24.89 28.34
C ALA A 258 30.26 24.69 26.82
N SER A 259 31.38 24.60 26.08
CA SER A 259 31.36 24.41 24.62
C SER A 259 31.09 22.97 24.19
N LEU A 260 31.39 21.97 25.03
CA LEU A 260 31.09 20.56 24.72
C LEU A 260 29.63 20.20 24.98
N GLY A 261 28.99 20.82 25.99
CA GLY A 261 27.56 20.61 26.28
C GLY A 261 26.63 21.13 25.17
N LEU A 262 27.03 22.19 24.46
CA LEU A 262 26.22 22.79 23.40
C LEU A 262 26.26 22.00 22.07
N MET A 263 27.33 21.23 21.80
CA MET A 263 27.41 20.40 20.59
C MET A 263 26.55 19.13 20.69
N VAL A 264 26.43 18.53 21.89
CA VAL A 264 25.67 17.28 22.08
C VAL A 264 24.15 17.50 21.93
N PHE A 265 23.65 18.70 22.23
CA PHE A 265 22.24 19.05 22.03
C PHE A 265 21.87 19.32 20.56
N ALA A 266 22.82 19.80 19.74
CA ALA A 266 22.55 20.08 18.33
C ALA A 266 22.47 18.80 17.46
N THR A 267 23.12 17.71 17.87
CA THR A 267 23.15 16.46 17.07
C THR A 267 21.89 15.60 17.29
N ALA A 268 21.25 15.67 18.46
CA ALA A 268 20.00 14.94 18.72
C ALA A 268 18.77 15.58 18.02
N ALA A 269 18.82 16.88 17.73
CA ALA A 269 17.71 17.60 17.09
C ALA A 269 17.65 17.45 15.56
N PHE A 270 18.72 16.97 14.92
CA PHE A 270 18.80 16.87 13.44
C PHE A 270 18.65 15.45 12.88
N ALA A 271 18.52 14.43 13.73
CA ALA A 271 18.43 13.03 13.28
C ALA A 271 17.00 12.56 12.93
N GLY A 272 15.99 13.44 12.91
CA GLY A 272 14.60 13.02 12.73
C GLY A 272 13.67 14.00 12.00
N GLY A 273 14.18 14.90 11.15
CA GLY A 273 13.30 15.81 10.43
C GLY A 273 14.00 16.55 9.30
N ASN A 274 13.71 16.13 8.06
CA ASN A 274 14.02 16.95 6.88
C ASN A 274 12.87 17.95 6.67
N GLY A 275 13.06 19.18 7.16
CA GLY A 275 12.23 20.33 6.80
C GLY A 275 12.30 21.48 7.81
N PRO A 276 12.55 22.73 7.39
CA PRO A 276 12.47 23.88 8.28
C PRO A 276 10.99 24.26 8.45
N GLN A 277 10.34 23.75 9.49
CA GLN A 277 9.04 24.26 9.93
C GLN A 277 9.18 24.93 11.30
N THR A 278 9.17 26.27 11.28
CA THR A 278 9.00 27.10 12.45
C THR A 278 7.51 27.13 12.82
N GLY A 279 7.06 26.16 13.62
CA GLY A 279 5.70 26.11 14.18
C GLY A 279 5.74 25.59 15.61
N GLY A 280 5.26 26.38 16.57
CA GLY A 280 5.32 26.05 18.00
C GLY A 280 4.37 24.93 18.43
N LEU A 281 4.65 24.37 19.61
CA LEU A 281 3.87 23.36 20.34
C LEU A 281 2.34 23.62 20.51
N PRO A 282 1.76 24.84 20.40
CA PRO A 282 0.30 25.01 20.46
C PRO A 282 -0.48 24.37 19.29
N ALA A 283 0.16 24.09 18.16
CA ALA A 283 -0.53 23.62 16.94
C ALA A 283 -1.02 22.16 17.01
N LEU A 284 -0.53 21.36 17.97
CA LEU A 284 -0.90 19.95 18.10
C LEU A 284 -2.24 19.74 18.82
N SER A 285 -2.54 20.52 19.87
CA SER A 285 -3.84 20.39 20.56
C SER A 285 -4.99 20.94 19.74
N GLU A 286 -4.73 21.96 18.92
CA GLU A 286 -5.71 22.53 17.99
C GLU A 286 -6.09 21.54 16.89
N ARG A 287 -5.11 20.77 16.39
CA ARG A 287 -5.35 19.70 15.40
C ARG A 287 -6.13 18.50 15.97
N VAL A 288 -5.89 18.10 17.22
CA VAL A 288 -6.66 17.02 17.88
C VAL A 288 -8.12 17.43 18.09
N THR A 289 -8.35 18.67 18.54
CA THR A 289 -9.71 19.20 18.76
C THR A 289 -10.49 19.36 17.45
N GLN A 290 -9.80 19.69 16.35
CA GLN A 290 -10.38 19.77 15.01
C GLN A 290 -10.86 18.39 14.50
N VAL A 291 -10.08 17.33 14.76
CA VAL A 291 -10.44 15.95 14.37
C VAL A 291 -11.63 15.44 15.17
N GLU A 292 -11.69 15.71 16.48
CA GLU A 292 -12.85 15.32 17.32
C GLU A 292 -14.16 16.01 16.87
N GLY A 293 -14.09 17.28 16.46
CA GLY A 293 -15.24 18.01 15.91
C GLY A 293 -15.71 17.48 14.55
N GLN A 294 -14.79 17.02 13.71
CA GLN A 294 -15.10 16.43 12.40
C GLN A 294 -15.79 15.06 12.55
N VAL A 295 -15.37 14.23 13.51
CA VAL A 295 -16.00 12.94 13.80
C VAL A 295 -17.43 13.10 14.33
N ALA A 296 -17.69 14.07 15.21
CA ALA A 296 -19.03 14.36 15.72
C ALA A 296 -20.02 14.85 14.64
N GLY A 297 -19.52 15.61 13.65
CA GLY A 297 -20.33 16.08 12.51
C GLY A 297 -20.76 14.94 11.57
N VAL A 298 -19.88 13.95 11.37
CA VAL A 298 -20.20 12.74 10.59
C VAL A 298 -21.30 11.91 11.27
N ILE A 299 -21.22 11.73 12.59
CA ILE A 299 -22.23 10.97 13.37
C ILE A 299 -23.62 11.63 13.31
N THR A 300 -23.68 12.96 13.47
CA THR A 300 -24.95 13.71 13.47
C THR A 300 -25.66 13.68 12.09
N ARG A 301 -24.91 13.59 10.99
CA ARG A 301 -25.46 13.55 9.62
C ARG A 301 -26.06 12.18 9.27
N VAL A 302 -25.53 11.11 9.87
CA VAL A 302 -26.08 9.75 9.76
C VAL A 302 -27.51 9.69 10.36
N GLU A 303 -27.76 10.44 11.43
CA GLU A 303 -29.08 10.54 12.09
C GLU A 303 -30.09 11.43 11.33
N GLU A 304 -29.64 12.36 10.47
CA GLU A 304 -30.54 13.21 9.66
C GLU A 304 -31.08 12.49 8.40
N LEU A 305 -30.32 11.55 7.83
CA LEU A 305 -30.70 10.79 6.63
C LEU A 305 -31.79 9.73 6.95
N GLU A 306 -31.75 9.15 8.15
CA GLU A 306 -32.75 9.30 9.22
C GLU A 306 -34.28 9.35 8.96
N ALA A 307 -34.79 10.19 8.04
CA ALA A 307 -36.14 10.79 8.20
C ALA A 307 -37.10 10.80 6.97
N ALA A 308 -36.71 10.31 5.78
CA ALA A 308 -37.59 10.34 4.59
C ALA A 308 -38.28 8.98 4.27
N LYS A 309 -39.41 9.01 3.54
CA LYS A 309 -40.26 7.86 3.11
C LYS A 309 -40.38 7.77 1.56
N PRO A 310 -40.69 6.59 0.96
CA PRO A 310 -39.84 6.07 -0.12
C PRO A 310 -40.46 6.00 -1.54
N ALA A 311 -39.57 5.77 -2.52
CA ALA A 311 -39.82 5.11 -3.82
C ALA A 311 -38.67 4.10 -4.11
N ALA A 312 -38.95 3.03 -4.87
CA ALA A 312 -38.17 1.79 -4.94
C ALA A 312 -36.74 1.88 -5.54
N CYS A 313 -35.83 1.03 -5.03
CA CYS A 313 -34.45 0.86 -5.55
C CYS A 313 -34.44 -0.10 -6.78
N PRO A 314 -33.78 0.24 -7.89
CA PRO A 314 -33.91 -0.49 -9.16
C PRO A 314 -33.33 -1.92 -9.17
N CYS A 315 -32.48 -2.28 -8.20
CA CYS A 315 -31.82 -3.59 -8.16
C CYS A 315 -32.67 -4.68 -7.49
N PHE A 316 -33.76 -4.33 -6.80
CA PHE A 316 -34.59 -5.27 -6.07
C PHE A 316 -36.07 -4.89 -6.15
N ASP A 317 -36.88 -5.88 -6.52
CA ASP A 317 -38.32 -5.85 -6.27
C ASP A 317 -38.58 -5.74 -4.75
N ALA A 318 -39.53 -4.89 -4.34
CA ALA A 318 -39.97 -4.74 -2.96
C ALA A 318 -40.40 -6.08 -2.32
N ALA A 319 -40.89 -7.03 -3.12
CA ALA A 319 -41.21 -8.39 -2.69
C ALA A 319 -39.95 -9.17 -2.30
N MET A 320 -38.83 -9.00 -3.01
CA MET A 320 -37.57 -9.69 -2.73
C MET A 320 -36.96 -9.23 -1.39
N LEU A 321 -36.97 -7.92 -1.13
CA LEU A 321 -36.48 -7.37 0.14
C LEU A 321 -37.34 -7.79 1.35
N SER A 322 -38.63 -8.07 1.14
CA SER A 322 -39.56 -8.46 2.20
C SER A 322 -39.38 -9.92 2.68
N GLN A 323 -38.76 -10.78 1.86
CA GLN A 323 -38.62 -12.21 2.14
C GLN A 323 -37.46 -12.54 3.10
N TYR A 324 -36.46 -11.66 3.21
CA TYR A 324 -35.26 -11.91 4.01
C TYR A 324 -35.26 -11.09 5.32
N GLN A 325 -34.68 -11.67 6.37
CA GLN A 325 -34.27 -10.92 7.56
C GLN A 325 -32.83 -10.49 7.37
N TRP A 326 -32.55 -9.19 7.49
CA TRP A 326 -31.22 -8.62 7.28
C TRP A 326 -30.62 -8.13 8.60
N GLU A 327 -29.31 -8.27 8.76
CA GLU A 327 -28.49 -7.67 9.81
C GLU A 327 -27.53 -6.66 9.17
N GLY A 328 -27.50 -5.45 9.73
CA GLY A 328 -26.60 -4.40 9.28
C GLY A 328 -25.32 -4.34 10.09
N GLN A 329 -24.21 -4.09 9.40
CA GLN A 329 -22.91 -3.80 9.97
C GLN A 329 -22.39 -2.48 9.39
N ILE A 330 -21.85 -1.63 10.26
CA ILE A 330 -21.18 -0.39 9.87
C ILE A 330 -19.71 -0.54 10.25
N GLY A 331 -18.83 -0.36 9.28
CA GLY A 331 -17.38 -0.37 9.44
C GLY A 331 -16.76 0.89 8.84
N VAL A 332 -15.57 1.25 9.31
CA VAL A 332 -14.73 2.27 8.67
C VAL A 332 -13.61 1.51 7.96
N GLY A 333 -13.65 1.49 6.62
CA GLY A 333 -12.81 0.63 5.79
C GLY A 333 -11.41 1.18 5.54
N GLY A 334 -11.23 2.49 5.64
CA GLY A 334 -9.94 3.14 5.42
C GLY A 334 -9.97 4.63 5.74
N VAL A 335 -8.81 5.17 6.09
CA VAL A 335 -8.60 6.62 6.27
C VAL A 335 -7.43 7.01 5.36
N ALA A 336 -7.71 7.83 4.36
CA ALA A 336 -6.73 8.37 3.42
C ALA A 336 -6.52 9.87 3.66
N ILE A 337 -5.46 10.43 3.07
CA ILE A 337 -5.22 11.87 3.04
C ILE A 337 -5.18 12.30 1.57
N ASP A 338 -5.97 13.30 1.19
CA ASP A 338 -5.95 13.85 -0.17
C ASP A 338 -4.70 14.72 -0.45
N GLU A 339 -4.59 15.20 -1.69
CA GLU A 339 -3.44 16.01 -2.15
C GLU A 339 -3.33 17.33 -1.38
N GLU A 340 -4.42 17.82 -0.81
CA GLU A 340 -4.50 19.02 0.02
C GLU A 340 -4.24 18.75 1.51
N GLY A 341 -3.99 17.50 1.91
CA GLY A 341 -3.71 17.12 3.29
C GLY A 341 -4.94 16.89 4.15
N ASN A 342 -6.12 16.71 3.54
CA ASN A 342 -7.38 16.48 4.23
C ASN A 342 -7.66 14.99 4.40
N THR A 343 -8.18 14.63 5.58
CA THR A 343 -8.58 13.25 5.90
C THR A 343 -9.86 12.85 5.15
N ILE A 344 -9.77 11.84 4.28
CA ILE A 344 -10.92 11.18 3.65
C ILE A 344 -11.15 9.86 4.37
N ALA A 345 -12.39 9.58 4.77
CA ALA A 345 -12.76 8.31 5.38
C ALA A 345 -13.66 7.51 4.44
N ASP A 346 -13.37 6.22 4.33
CA ASP A 346 -14.24 5.24 3.67
C ASP A 346 -15.16 4.64 4.74
N ILE A 347 -16.46 4.89 4.63
CA ILE A 347 -17.48 4.27 5.47
C ILE A 347 -18.09 3.11 4.70
N THR A 348 -18.02 1.92 5.29
CA THR A 348 -18.59 0.69 4.73
C THR A 348 -19.85 0.32 5.48
N LEU A 349 -20.97 0.24 4.77
CA LEU A 349 -22.25 -0.25 5.26
C LEU A 349 -22.52 -1.61 4.61
N SER A 350 -22.48 -2.68 5.40
CA SER A 350 -22.78 -4.04 4.90
C SER A 350 -24.11 -4.51 5.45
N LEU A 351 -24.98 -4.99 4.58
CA LEU A 351 -26.18 -5.73 4.96
C LEU A 351 -26.00 -7.20 4.59
N VAL A 352 -26.09 -8.06 5.60
CA VAL A 352 -25.96 -9.50 5.46
C VAL A 352 -27.26 -10.14 5.92
N PRO A 353 -27.78 -11.19 5.27
CA PRO A 353 -28.92 -11.92 5.75
C PRO A 353 -28.61 -12.51 7.12
N LYS A 354 -29.62 -12.53 7.99
CA LYS A 354 -29.52 -13.17 9.29
C LYS A 354 -29.28 -14.68 9.10
N ALA A 355 -28.38 -15.24 9.92
CA ALA A 355 -27.90 -16.62 9.82
C ALA A 355 -28.99 -17.64 9.45
N GLY A 356 -28.74 -18.41 8.38
CA GLY A 356 -29.68 -19.39 7.82
C GLY A 356 -30.29 -19.02 6.46
N ASN A 357 -29.91 -17.89 5.88
CA ASN A 357 -30.24 -17.48 4.51
C ASN A 357 -28.95 -17.11 3.77
N ASP A 358 -28.16 -18.12 3.42
CA ASP A 358 -26.89 -17.89 2.74
C ASP A 358 -27.17 -17.59 1.26
N GLY A 359 -26.69 -16.46 0.75
CA GLY A 359 -26.65 -16.25 -0.70
C GLY A 359 -26.83 -14.86 -1.27
N ALA A 360 -26.95 -13.81 -0.46
CA ALA A 360 -26.87 -12.44 -0.97
C ALA A 360 -26.25 -11.51 0.08
N SER A 361 -25.30 -10.64 -0.28
CA SER A 361 -24.84 -9.54 0.59
C SER A 361 -24.81 -8.24 -0.20
N ILE A 362 -25.16 -7.13 0.47
CA ILE A 362 -25.08 -5.79 -0.12
C ILE A 362 -24.08 -4.99 0.68
N THR A 363 -23.03 -4.50 0.02
CA THR A 363 -22.02 -3.63 0.63
C THR A 363 -22.07 -2.27 -0.04
N ARG A 364 -22.22 -1.21 0.74
CA ARG A 364 -22.09 0.18 0.30
C ARG A 364 -20.78 0.74 0.85
N VAL A 365 -20.01 1.41 0.00
CA VAL A 365 -18.78 2.11 0.39
C VAL A 365 -18.91 3.58 0.02
N ASP A 366 -18.96 4.44 1.03
CA ASP A 366 -19.03 5.89 0.86
C ASP A 366 -17.67 6.51 1.15
N LYS A 367 -17.21 7.37 0.24
CA LYS A 367 -16.09 8.28 0.49
C LYS A 367 -16.62 9.59 1.01
N ILE A 368 -16.19 10.00 2.20
CA ILE A 368 -16.66 11.22 2.83
C ILE A 368 -15.49 12.17 3.05
N SER A 369 -15.66 13.43 2.65
CA SER A 369 -14.69 14.49 2.91
C SER A 369 -14.67 14.84 4.42
N PRO A 370 -13.63 15.53 4.91
CA PRO A 370 -13.61 15.95 6.31
C PRO A 370 -14.67 17.00 6.65
N ALA A 371 -15.30 17.63 5.65
CA ALA A 371 -16.46 18.50 5.84
C ALA A 371 -17.78 17.71 5.90
N GLY A 372 -17.74 16.37 5.88
CA GLY A 372 -18.92 15.51 5.88
C GLY A 372 -19.63 15.45 4.52
N GLN A 373 -18.99 15.89 3.44
CA GLN A 373 -19.58 15.81 2.09
C GLN A 373 -19.32 14.44 1.49
N LEU A 374 -20.37 13.80 1.00
CA LEU A 374 -20.24 12.58 0.21
C LEU A 374 -19.51 12.90 -1.10
N LEU A 375 -18.33 12.32 -1.28
CA LEU A 375 -17.50 12.49 -2.47
C LEU A 375 -17.87 11.45 -3.53
N SER A 376 -18.06 10.19 -3.12
CA SER A 376 -18.52 9.11 -3.99
C SER A 376 -19.17 8.00 -3.17
N SER A 377 -20.04 7.21 -3.80
CA SER A 377 -20.65 6.02 -3.19
C SER A 377 -20.58 4.87 -4.19
N SER A 378 -20.23 3.68 -3.71
CA SER A 378 -20.17 2.45 -4.50
C SER A 378 -21.03 1.37 -3.85
N PHE A 379 -21.74 0.59 -4.66
CA PHE A 379 -22.57 -0.52 -4.19
C PHE A 379 -22.06 -1.82 -4.79
N PHE A 380 -21.95 -2.84 -3.95
CA PHE A 380 -21.56 -4.19 -4.31
C PHE A 380 -22.69 -5.13 -3.87
N CYS A 381 -23.26 -5.85 -4.83
CA CYS A 381 -24.15 -6.95 -4.55
C CYS A 381 -23.40 -8.24 -4.83
N THR A 382 -23.29 -9.12 -3.85
CA THR A 382 -22.66 -10.44 -3.99
C THR A 382 -23.74 -11.48 -3.80
N PHE A 383 -23.84 -12.45 -4.70
CA PHE A 383 -24.70 -13.61 -4.53
C PHE A 383 -23.83 -14.86 -4.40
N THR A 384 -24.03 -15.63 -3.35
CA THR A 384 -23.31 -16.91 -3.14
C THR A 384 -24.32 -18.04 -3.18
N ASP A 385 -24.48 -18.68 -4.34
CA ASP A 385 -25.35 -19.85 -4.47
C ASP A 385 -24.64 -21.06 -3.84
N ALA A 386 -24.78 -21.22 -2.53
CA ALA A 386 -24.00 -22.19 -1.76
C ALA A 386 -24.74 -23.51 -1.48
N ASP A 387 -26.07 -23.59 -1.66
CA ASP A 387 -26.83 -24.65 -0.98
C ASP A 387 -27.62 -25.64 -1.85
N ARG A 388 -27.67 -25.57 -3.19
CA ARG A 388 -28.27 -26.67 -4.00
C ARG A 388 -27.70 -26.83 -5.43
N PRO A 389 -26.68 -27.68 -5.65
CA PRO A 389 -26.28 -28.09 -7.00
C PRO A 389 -27.27 -29.08 -7.67
N ASP A 390 -28.08 -29.81 -6.89
CA ASP A 390 -28.67 -31.08 -7.37
C ASP A 390 -30.22 -31.14 -7.44
N GLU A 391 -30.93 -30.07 -7.09
CA GLU A 391 -32.41 -30.07 -7.16
C GLU A 391 -32.96 -28.81 -7.84
N VAL A 392 -32.90 -28.78 -9.18
CA VAL A 392 -33.73 -27.88 -9.99
C VAL A 392 -34.80 -28.71 -10.72
N PRO A 393 -36.11 -28.42 -10.56
CA PRO A 393 -37.15 -29.07 -11.34
C PRO A 393 -36.99 -28.69 -12.81
N GLN A 394 -36.66 -29.66 -13.66
CA GLN A 394 -36.73 -29.49 -15.11
C GLN A 394 -38.17 -29.13 -15.50
N GLY A 395 -38.43 -27.86 -15.81
CA GLY A 395 -39.73 -27.44 -16.33
C GLY A 395 -40.16 -26.00 -16.10
N ASP A 396 -39.41 -25.17 -15.36
CA ASP A 396 -39.77 -23.75 -15.20
C ASP A 396 -39.23 -22.90 -16.38
N PRO A 397 -40.09 -22.30 -17.23
CA PRO A 397 -39.67 -21.45 -18.33
C PRO A 397 -39.04 -20.11 -17.90
N ALA A 398 -39.01 -19.80 -16.60
CA ALA A 398 -38.35 -18.60 -16.07
C ALA A 398 -36.88 -18.80 -15.65
N TYR A 399 -36.36 -20.03 -15.69
CA TYR A 399 -34.98 -20.32 -15.31
C TYR A 399 -34.05 -20.33 -16.54
N ASP A 400 -33.21 -19.30 -16.68
CA ASP A 400 -32.13 -19.24 -17.66
C ASP A 400 -30.78 -19.56 -16.96
N PRO A 401 -30.18 -20.73 -17.18
CA PRO A 401 -28.89 -21.10 -16.60
C PRO A 401 -27.71 -20.28 -17.16
N ASN A 402 -27.96 -19.40 -18.14
CA ASN A 402 -26.95 -18.48 -18.69
C ASN A 402 -27.05 -17.06 -18.12
N PHE A 403 -27.87 -16.82 -17.08
CA PHE A 403 -27.88 -15.52 -16.42
C PHE A 403 -26.61 -15.38 -15.58
N PRO A 404 -25.61 -14.57 -15.97
CA PRO A 404 -24.36 -14.48 -15.23
C PRO A 404 -24.64 -13.88 -13.85
N VAL A 405 -24.08 -14.49 -12.80
CA VAL A 405 -23.87 -13.82 -11.51
C VAL A 405 -22.88 -12.69 -11.78
N SER A 406 -23.41 -11.53 -12.17
CA SER A 406 -22.64 -10.34 -12.45
C SER A 406 -22.54 -9.52 -11.16
N VAL A 407 -21.31 -9.18 -10.76
CA VAL A 407 -21.09 -7.99 -9.94
C VAL A 407 -21.32 -6.81 -10.89
N ALA A 408 -22.56 -6.33 -10.97
CA ALA A 408 -22.86 -5.15 -11.75
C ALA A 408 -22.45 -3.90 -10.96
N GLU A 409 -21.34 -3.27 -11.36
CA GLU A 409 -21.06 -1.90 -10.93
C GLU A 409 -22.03 -0.96 -11.67
N GLN A 410 -23.20 -0.72 -11.08
CA GLN A 410 -24.17 0.21 -11.63
C GLN A 410 -23.88 1.62 -11.12
N LYS A 411 -23.46 2.51 -12.01
CA LYS A 411 -23.42 3.96 -11.74
C LYS A 411 -24.86 4.47 -11.67
N LEU A 412 -25.39 4.58 -10.47
CA LEU A 412 -26.68 5.22 -10.22
C LEU A 412 -26.56 6.73 -10.48
N THR A 413 -27.58 7.32 -11.08
CA THR A 413 -27.72 8.78 -11.06
C THR A 413 -27.94 9.25 -9.61
N LEU A 414 -27.66 10.53 -9.33
CA LEU A 414 -27.85 11.09 -7.98
C LEU A 414 -29.28 10.90 -7.45
N GLU A 415 -30.29 10.95 -8.32
CA GLU A 415 -31.69 10.73 -7.95
C GLU A 415 -32.00 9.27 -7.63
N GLU A 416 -31.51 8.32 -8.43
CA GLU A 416 -31.65 6.88 -8.17
C GLU A 416 -30.88 6.46 -6.91
N TYR A 417 -29.73 7.07 -6.68
CA TYR A 417 -28.93 6.94 -5.47
C TYR A 417 -29.70 7.42 -4.24
N GLN A 418 -30.30 8.62 -4.29
CA GLN A 418 -31.08 9.17 -3.19
C GLN A 418 -32.25 8.25 -2.84
N ALA A 419 -32.98 7.76 -3.85
CA ALA A 419 -34.10 6.85 -3.68
C ALA A 419 -33.68 5.49 -3.06
N CYS A 420 -32.54 4.94 -3.47
CA CYS A 420 -32.04 3.68 -2.90
C CYS A 420 -31.56 3.85 -1.45
N SER A 421 -30.83 4.95 -1.16
CA SER A 421 -30.37 5.27 0.20
C SER A 421 -31.55 5.43 1.17
N ASP A 422 -32.59 6.15 0.77
CA ASP A 422 -33.78 6.38 1.60
C ASP A 422 -34.55 5.08 1.87
N THR A 423 -34.58 4.16 0.89
CA THR A 423 -35.22 2.84 1.03
C THR A 423 -34.48 1.96 2.05
N MET A 424 -33.14 1.94 2.01
CA MET A 424 -32.33 1.16 2.94
C MET A 424 -32.43 1.69 4.38
N ALA A 425 -32.45 3.01 4.54
CA ALA A 425 -32.64 3.66 5.83
C ALA A 425 -34.06 3.41 6.42
N ASP A 426 -35.11 3.35 5.60
CA ASP A 426 -36.47 2.99 6.05
C ASP A 426 -36.57 1.50 6.46
N LEU A 427 -35.86 0.61 5.77
CA LEU A 427 -35.81 -0.82 6.14
C LEU A 427 -35.09 -1.05 7.47
N ALA A 428 -33.98 -0.34 7.73
CA ALA A 428 -33.29 -0.39 9.01
C ALA A 428 -34.19 0.10 10.16
N ARG A 429 -34.84 1.27 10.00
CA ARG A 429 -35.73 1.88 11.01
C ARG A 429 -36.99 1.07 11.35
N ARG A 430 -37.43 0.17 10.46
CA ARG A 430 -38.60 -0.70 10.72
C ARG A 430 -38.25 -1.99 11.44
N ARG A 431 -36.96 -2.31 11.58
CA ARG A 431 -36.45 -3.60 12.07
C ARG A 431 -35.65 -3.46 13.37
N PHE A 432 -35.03 -2.31 13.61
CA PHE A 432 -34.51 -1.84 14.89
C PHE A 432 -35.53 -0.92 15.56
#